data_AF-A0A0J6FA46-F1
#
_entry.id   AF-A0A0J6FA46-F1
#
_cell.length_a   1.000
_cell.length_b   1.000
_cell.length_c   1.000
_cell.angle_alpha   90.00
_cell.angle_beta   90.00
_cell.angle_gamma   90.00
#
_symmetry.space_group_name_H-M   'P 1'
#
loop_
_entity.id
_entity.type
_entity.pdbx_description
1 polymer ?
#
loop_
_entity_poly.entity_id
_entity_poly.type
_entity_poly.pdbx_seq_one_letter_code
_entity_poly.pdbx_strand_id
1 'polypeptide(L)'
;MDSQAPVTNESTASGKMHGEPSLMSVLASSCWNCEARTRTEIVYLIPHHDPALGLLSRLGFIQEPLQSPSNMVPLCPTCRANFDSTVDPGFVFLPVDLKYFMQYEENDYQNRCQQLLSGRKIEPRTFPTARNYLDHQIKQGVVRPTSTGGLYRRVFFKNFLPPATNMKHLELPKTFNGSPIATIRRPSRLWGVFVAEPGLK
;
A
#
# COMPACT_ATOMS: atom_id res chain seq x y z
N MET A 1 60.38 39.85 5.90
CA MET A 1 60.31 39.34 7.28
C MET A 1 58.89 38.82 7.55
N ASP A 2 58.49 37.89 6.69
CA ASP A 2 57.88 36.59 6.96
C ASP A 2 57.09 36.41 8.25
N SER A 3 55.78 36.38 8.03
CA SER A 3 54.74 35.74 8.81
C SER A 3 55.06 34.28 9.11
N GLN A 4 54.92 33.86 10.37
CA GLN A 4 54.74 32.45 10.74
C GLN A 4 53.57 32.32 11.71
N ALA A 5 52.51 31.65 11.20
CA ALA A 5 51.37 31.18 11.96
C ALA A 5 51.74 29.89 12.72
N PRO A 6 51.12 29.59 13.88
CA PRO A 6 51.29 28.31 14.53
C PRO A 6 50.41 27.24 13.87
N VAL A 7 51.06 26.18 13.43
CA VAL A 7 50.50 24.92 12.96
C VAL A 7 49.67 24.28 14.08
N THR A 8 48.40 24.00 13.82
CA THR A 8 47.60 23.08 14.66
C THR A 8 47.01 21.99 13.79
N ASN A 9 47.22 20.76 14.25
CA ASN A 9 47.07 19.51 13.52
C ASN A 9 45.62 19.24 13.09
N GLU A 10 45.43 18.98 11.79
CA GLU A 10 44.28 18.27 11.26
C GLU A 10 44.39 16.79 11.62
N SER A 11 43.78 16.39 12.75
CA SER A 11 43.49 14.98 12.99
C SER A 11 42.19 14.63 12.27
N THR A 12 42.35 13.96 11.13
CA THR A 12 41.30 13.30 10.36
C THR A 12 40.63 12.21 11.19
N ALA A 13 39.52 12.55 11.85
CA ALA A 13 38.60 11.57 12.41
C ALA A 13 37.82 10.91 11.26
N SER A 14 38.37 9.82 10.72
CA SER A 14 37.63 8.88 9.88
C SER A 14 36.59 8.16 10.75
N GLY A 15 35.48 8.84 11.01
CA GLY A 15 34.29 8.27 11.62
C GLY A 15 33.61 7.37 10.60
N LYS A 16 33.74 6.04 10.76
CA LYS A 16 32.90 5.06 10.09
C LYS A 16 31.44 5.34 10.46
N MET A 17 30.73 6.06 9.59
CA MET A 17 29.27 6.08 9.62
C MET A 17 28.81 4.67 9.28
N HIS A 18 28.45 3.89 10.30
CA HIS A 18 27.50 2.80 10.13
C HIS A 18 26.17 3.44 9.75
N GLY A 19 26.02 3.75 8.46
CA GLY A 19 24.77 4.26 7.92
C GLY A 19 23.70 3.20 8.14
N GLU A 20 22.65 3.57 8.87
CA GLU A 20 21.40 2.83 8.85
C GLU A 20 21.05 2.55 7.38
N PRO A 21 20.72 1.30 7.01
CA PRO A 21 20.30 1.01 5.65
C PRO A 21 19.10 1.92 5.36
N SER A 22 19.16 2.70 4.28
CA SER A 22 18.04 3.56 3.91
C SER A 22 16.76 2.71 3.86
N LEU A 23 15.62 3.26 4.26
CA LEU A 23 14.33 2.56 4.21
C LEU A 23 14.08 1.88 2.84
N MET A 24 14.61 2.49 1.77
CA MET A 24 14.64 1.94 0.41
C MET A 24 15.45 0.64 0.27
N SER A 25 16.61 0.53 0.92
CA SER A 25 17.45 -0.68 0.89
C SER A 25 16.84 -1.86 1.65
N VAL A 26 16.09 -1.61 2.72
CA VAL A 26 15.38 -2.66 3.49
C VAL A 26 14.15 -3.15 2.75
N LEU A 27 13.40 -2.25 2.11
CA LEU A 27 12.20 -2.60 1.34
C LEU A 27 12.52 -3.32 0.01
N ALA A 28 13.76 -3.23 -0.49
CA ALA A 28 14.07 -3.58 -1.89
C ALA A 28 14.84 -4.90 -2.14
N SER A 29 14.85 -5.83 -1.18
CA SER A 29 15.61 -7.09 -1.32
C SER A 29 14.86 -8.20 -2.08
N SER A 30 13.54 -8.10 -2.21
CA SER A 30 12.73 -9.04 -2.99
C SER A 30 11.39 -8.42 -3.43
N CYS A 31 10.86 -8.89 -4.55
CA CYS A 31 9.55 -8.45 -5.04
C CYS A 31 8.44 -8.89 -4.07
N TRP A 32 7.60 -7.97 -3.61
CA TRP A 32 6.47 -8.32 -2.75
C TRP A 32 5.50 -9.29 -3.45
N ASN A 33 5.27 -9.13 -4.75
CA ASN A 33 4.33 -9.99 -5.49
C ASN A 33 4.89 -11.40 -5.77
N CYS A 34 5.97 -11.50 -6.55
CA CYS A 34 6.49 -12.77 -7.05
C CYS A 34 7.66 -13.35 -6.24
N GLU A 35 8.12 -12.65 -5.20
CA GLU A 35 9.19 -13.11 -4.27
C GLU A 35 10.57 -13.30 -4.92
N ALA A 36 10.72 -12.96 -6.19
CA ALA A 36 12.00 -12.95 -6.87
C ALA A 36 13.00 -12.03 -6.13
N ARG A 37 14.17 -12.59 -5.83
CA ARG A 37 15.33 -11.83 -5.31
C ARG A 37 15.98 -11.10 -6.47
N THR A 38 15.50 -9.89 -6.72
CA THR A 38 15.99 -9.00 -7.77
C THR A 38 15.82 -7.56 -7.30
N ARG A 39 16.42 -6.63 -8.03
CA ARG A 39 16.20 -5.20 -7.78
C ARG A 39 14.72 -4.89 -7.91
N THR A 40 14.15 -4.33 -6.86
CA THR A 40 12.78 -3.81 -6.88
C THR A 40 12.76 -2.30 -6.94
N GLU A 41 11.62 -1.79 -7.37
CA GLU A 41 11.29 -0.38 -7.36
C GLU A 41 10.09 -0.17 -6.45
N ILE A 42 10.03 1.00 -5.81
CA ILE A 42 8.88 1.39 -5.01
C ILE A 42 7.77 1.87 -5.93
N VAL A 43 6.62 1.21 -5.82
CA VAL A 43 5.39 1.57 -6.52
C VAL A 43 4.40 2.13 -5.52
N TYR A 44 3.75 3.23 -5.88
CA TYR A 44 2.75 3.87 -5.04
C TYR A 44 1.35 3.31 -5.33
N LEU A 45 0.61 2.95 -4.29
CA LEU A 45 -0.78 2.46 -4.44
C LEU A 45 -1.69 3.59 -4.96
N ILE A 46 -1.52 4.79 -4.41
CA ILE A 46 -2.10 6.04 -4.87
C ILE A 46 -0.96 6.89 -5.48
N PRO A 47 -0.92 7.07 -6.81
CA PRO A 47 0.11 7.87 -7.46
C PRO A 47 0.06 9.35 -7.05
N HIS A 48 1.22 10.00 -6.95
CA HIS A 48 1.36 11.43 -6.66
C HIS A 48 0.70 12.37 -7.68
N HIS A 49 0.47 11.88 -8.90
CA HIS A 49 -0.17 12.63 -9.97
C HIS A 49 -1.53 12.03 -10.35
N ASP A 50 -2.20 11.32 -9.43
CA ASP A 50 -3.56 10.84 -9.67
C ASP A 50 -4.51 12.05 -9.83
N PRO A 51 -5.21 12.21 -10.96
CA PRO A 51 -6.10 13.36 -11.17
C PRO A 51 -7.24 13.44 -10.15
N ALA A 52 -7.55 12.33 -9.48
CA ALA A 52 -8.58 12.28 -8.45
C ALA A 52 -8.07 12.65 -7.05
N LEU A 53 -6.80 13.01 -6.83
CA LEU A 53 -6.25 13.24 -5.48
C LEU A 53 -7.10 14.18 -4.63
N GLY A 54 -7.54 15.32 -5.18
CA GLY A 54 -8.39 16.27 -4.45
C GLY A 54 -9.73 15.67 -4.00
N LEU A 55 -10.35 14.85 -4.85
CA LEU A 55 -11.59 14.14 -4.52
C LEU A 55 -11.34 13.08 -3.44
N LEU A 56 -10.27 12.30 -3.55
CA LEU A 56 -9.93 11.25 -2.59
C LEU A 56 -9.65 11.79 -1.20
N SER A 57 -8.88 12.87 -1.12
CA SER A 57 -8.61 13.55 0.16
C SER A 57 -9.91 14.05 0.78
N ARG A 58 -10.77 14.70 0.00
CA ARG A 58 -12.08 15.19 0.48
C ARG A 58 -13.01 14.07 0.94
N LEU A 59 -12.95 12.91 0.31
CA LEU A 59 -13.76 11.74 0.66
C LEU A 59 -13.14 10.89 1.79
N GLY A 60 -11.95 11.23 2.30
CA GLY A 60 -11.29 10.51 3.39
C GLY A 60 -10.48 9.27 2.97
N PHE A 61 -10.30 9.03 1.67
CA PHE A 61 -9.54 7.87 1.15
C PHE A 61 -8.03 7.99 1.39
N ILE A 62 -7.51 9.21 1.52
CA ILE A 62 -6.11 9.49 1.83
C ILE A 62 -6.02 9.84 3.31
N GLN A 63 -5.62 8.86 4.12
CA GLN A 63 -5.53 8.98 5.58
C GLN A 63 -4.12 9.36 6.07
N GLU A 64 -3.10 9.11 5.24
CA GLU A 64 -1.68 9.39 5.51
C GLU A 64 -1.06 10.14 4.33
N PRO A 65 0.10 10.81 4.51
CA PRO A 65 0.84 11.40 3.41
C PRO A 65 1.12 10.38 2.30
N LEU A 66 1.10 10.81 1.04
CA LEU A 66 1.31 9.91 -0.11
C LEU A 66 2.72 9.27 -0.12
N GLN A 67 3.69 9.93 0.52
CA GLN A 67 5.05 9.42 0.74
C GLN A 67 5.16 8.47 1.93
N SER A 68 4.05 8.16 2.62
CA SER A 68 4.06 7.18 3.70
C SER A 68 4.43 5.79 3.17
N PRO A 69 5.21 4.99 3.93
CA PRO A 69 5.44 3.58 3.61
C PRO A 69 4.15 2.79 3.42
N SER A 70 3.04 3.22 4.01
CA SER A 70 1.74 2.55 3.87
C SER A 70 1.15 2.68 2.45
N ASN A 71 1.65 3.62 1.65
CA ASN A 71 1.26 3.81 0.25
C ASN A 71 2.28 3.15 -0.71
N MET A 72 3.29 2.43 -0.20
CA MET A 72 4.41 1.92 -1.00
C MET A 72 4.41 0.40 -1.06
N VAL A 73 4.67 -0.17 -2.23
CA VAL A 73 4.91 -1.61 -2.41
C VAL A 73 6.16 -1.84 -3.27
N PRO A 74 7.13 -2.65 -2.80
CA PRO A 74 8.31 -2.98 -3.58
C PRO A 74 8.00 -4.06 -4.63
N LEU A 75 8.18 -3.76 -5.91
CA LEU A 75 7.92 -4.68 -7.02
C LEU A 75 9.13 -4.77 -7.96
N CYS A 76 9.41 -5.96 -8.51
CA CYS A 76 10.36 -6.08 -9.62
C CYS A 76 9.79 -5.44 -10.90
N PRO A 77 10.63 -5.08 -11.90
CA PRO A 77 10.17 -4.42 -13.12
C PRO A 77 9.01 -5.14 -13.83
N THR A 78 9.06 -6.47 -13.91
CA THR A 78 8.00 -7.30 -14.51
C THR A 78 6.67 -7.18 -13.75
N CYS A 79 6.70 -7.25 -12.42
CA CYS A 79 5.48 -7.09 -11.62
C CYS A 79 4.99 -5.64 -11.68
N ARG A 80 5.88 -4.65 -11.58
CA ARG A 80 5.51 -3.24 -11.70
C ARG A 80 4.74 -2.96 -12.99
N ALA A 81 5.26 -3.39 -14.15
CA ALA A 81 4.59 -3.19 -15.44
C ALA A 81 3.18 -3.80 -15.47
N ASN A 82 3.00 -4.96 -14.84
CA ASN A 82 1.71 -5.65 -14.73
C ASN A 82 0.81 -5.11 -13.62
N PHE A 83 1.34 -4.30 -12.70
CA PHE A 83 0.56 -3.62 -11.68
C PHE A 83 0.10 -2.24 -12.16
N ASP A 84 0.99 -1.48 -12.81
CA ASP A 84 0.80 -0.08 -13.27
C ASP A 84 -0.19 0.08 -14.42
N SER A 85 -0.43 -0.97 -15.21
CA SER A 85 -1.46 -0.94 -16.26
C SER A 85 -2.86 -0.70 -15.67
N THR A 86 -3.46 0.44 -16.00
CA THR A 86 -4.79 0.84 -15.51
C THR A 86 -5.94 0.23 -16.31
N VAL A 87 -5.69 -0.15 -17.56
CA VAL A 87 -6.69 -0.73 -18.47
C VAL A 87 -6.68 -2.25 -18.37
N ASP A 88 -5.48 -2.83 -18.33
CA ASP A 88 -5.31 -4.29 -18.43
C ASP A 88 -4.15 -4.78 -17.55
N PRO A 89 -4.32 -4.72 -16.20
CA PRO A 89 -3.31 -5.17 -15.25
C PRO A 89 -3.14 -6.68 -15.32
N GLY A 90 -1.90 -7.13 -15.15
CA GLY A 90 -1.62 -8.55 -14.99
C GLY A 90 -1.95 -9.07 -13.59
N PHE A 91 -1.92 -8.20 -12.56
CA PHE A 91 -2.38 -8.58 -11.22
C PHE A 91 -2.84 -7.39 -10.38
N VAL A 92 -3.65 -7.68 -9.37
CA VAL A 92 -3.97 -6.81 -8.25
C VAL A 92 -3.80 -7.59 -6.95
N PHE A 93 -3.88 -6.92 -5.80
CA PHE A 93 -3.99 -7.59 -4.53
C PHE A 93 -4.99 -6.88 -3.63
N LEU A 94 -5.68 -7.65 -2.80
CA LEU A 94 -6.84 -7.21 -2.03
C LEU A 94 -6.75 -7.75 -0.60
N PRO A 95 -7.30 -7.06 0.40
CA PRO A 95 -7.43 -7.61 1.75
C PRO A 95 -8.22 -8.92 1.70
N VAL A 96 -7.78 -9.94 2.45
CA VAL A 96 -8.48 -11.24 2.47
C VAL A 96 -9.88 -11.15 3.09
N ASP A 97 -10.06 -10.26 4.05
CA ASP A 97 -11.33 -10.09 4.76
C ASP A 97 -12.04 -8.81 4.28
N LEU A 98 -12.63 -8.87 3.09
CA LEU A 98 -13.43 -7.76 2.55
C LEU A 98 -14.69 -7.48 3.38
N LYS A 99 -15.19 -8.48 4.14
CA LYS A 99 -16.39 -8.32 4.97
C LYS A 99 -16.16 -7.32 6.10
N TYR A 100 -14.96 -7.29 6.69
CA TYR A 100 -14.57 -6.28 7.67
C TYR A 100 -14.78 -4.85 7.14
N PHE A 101 -14.35 -4.58 5.90
CA PHE A 101 -14.50 -3.24 5.30
C PHE A 101 -15.96 -2.90 5.00
N MET A 102 -16.75 -3.87 4.55
CA MET A 102 -18.19 -3.68 4.35
C MET A 102 -18.91 -3.35 5.66
N GLN A 103 -18.59 -4.08 6.73
CA GLN A 103 -19.17 -3.84 8.06
C GLN A 103 -18.73 -2.49 8.64
N TYR A 104 -17.48 -2.10 8.41
CA TYR A 104 -17.00 -0.78 8.82
C TYR A 104 -17.80 0.33 8.13
N GLU A 105 -18.00 0.25 6.81
CA GLU A 105 -18.77 1.23 6.05
C GLU A 105 -20.23 1.31 6.52
N GLU A 106 -20.87 0.15 6.74
CA GLU A 106 -22.24 0.10 7.25
C GLU A 106 -22.36 0.77 8.63
N ASN A 107 -21.43 0.48 9.54
CA ASN A 107 -21.41 1.11 10.87
C ASN A 107 -21.14 2.62 10.79
N ASP A 108 -20.21 3.07 9.95
CA ASP A 108 -19.95 4.50 9.70
C ASP A 108 -21.20 5.20 9.18
N TYR A 109 -21.89 4.59 8.20
CA TYR A 109 -23.14 5.10 7.66
C TYR A 109 -24.22 5.23 8.73
N GLN A 110 -24.47 4.17 9.51
CA GLN A 110 -25.46 4.18 10.58
C GLN A 110 -25.16 5.25 11.64
N ASN A 111 -23.89 5.39 12.03
CA ASN A 111 -23.46 6.41 12.98
C ASN A 111 -23.75 7.83 12.47
N ARG A 112 -23.47 8.10 11.18
CA ARG A 112 -23.76 9.40 10.56
C ARG A 112 -25.26 9.66 10.44
N CYS A 113 -26.07 8.64 10.13
CA CYS A 113 -27.52 8.75 10.16
C CYS A 113 -28.05 9.09 11.56
N GLN A 114 -27.53 8.44 12.61
CA GLN A 114 -27.91 8.74 13.99
C GLN A 114 -27.49 10.16 14.42
N GLN A 115 -26.30 10.62 14.01
CA GLN A 115 -25.85 12.00 14.26
C GLN A 115 -26.79 13.03 13.62
N LEU A 116 -27.17 12.79 12.35
CA LEU A 116 -28.14 13.63 11.65
C LEU A 116 -29.50 13.66 12.35
N LEU A 117 -30.04 12.49 12.72
CA LEU A 117 -31.33 12.39 13.40
C LEU A 117 -31.34 13.03 14.80
N SER A 118 -30.20 13.01 15.49
CA SER A 118 -30.05 13.61 16.82
C SER A 118 -29.66 15.09 16.80
N GLY A 119 -29.55 15.72 15.63
CA GLY A 119 -29.12 17.11 15.48
C GLY A 119 -27.65 17.35 15.88
N ARG A 120 -26.86 16.29 16.03
CA ARG A 120 -25.43 16.37 16.31
C ARG A 120 -24.66 16.75 15.05
N LYS A 121 -23.47 17.31 15.24
CA LYS A 121 -22.51 17.50 14.14
C LYS A 121 -22.22 16.14 13.50
N ILE A 122 -22.35 16.08 12.18
CA ILE A 122 -22.02 14.88 11.41
C ILE A 122 -20.51 14.82 11.25
N GLU A 123 -19.92 13.74 11.76
CA GLU A 123 -18.50 13.49 11.59
C GLU A 123 -18.19 13.09 10.13
N PRO A 124 -17.00 13.45 9.61
CA PRO A 124 -16.57 13.03 8.28
C PRO A 124 -16.55 11.50 8.16
N ARG A 125 -16.85 10.99 6.97
CA ARG A 125 -16.69 9.57 6.64
C ARG A 125 -15.25 9.12 6.94
N THR A 126 -15.13 7.99 7.62
CA THR A 126 -13.83 7.39 7.95
C THR A 126 -13.63 6.06 7.23
N PHE A 127 -12.41 5.55 7.26
CA PHE A 127 -12.09 4.23 6.75
C PHE A 127 -11.08 3.53 7.67
N PRO A 128 -10.99 2.19 7.64
CA PRO A 128 -9.97 1.48 8.39
C PRO A 128 -8.56 1.86 7.92
N THR A 129 -7.69 2.14 8.88
CA THR A 129 -6.24 2.23 8.64
C THR A 129 -5.65 0.81 8.46
N ALA A 130 -4.41 0.74 7.97
CA ALA A 130 -3.65 -0.53 7.96
C ALA A 130 -3.54 -1.15 9.37
N ARG A 131 -3.41 -0.29 10.40
CA ARG A 131 -3.34 -0.74 11.79
C ARG A 131 -4.68 -1.30 12.28
N ASN A 132 -5.80 -0.63 12.00
CA ASN A 132 -7.12 -1.15 12.37
C ASN A 132 -7.39 -2.53 11.76
N TYR A 133 -7.02 -2.71 10.49
CA TYR A 133 -7.17 -3.99 9.81
C TYR A 133 -6.29 -5.09 10.43
N LEU A 134 -5.02 -4.78 10.74
CA LEU A 134 -4.13 -5.70 11.45
C LEU A 134 -4.70 -6.09 12.83
N ASP A 135 -5.13 -5.11 13.63
CA ASP A 135 -5.67 -5.34 14.97
C ASP A 135 -6.93 -6.21 14.93
N HIS A 136 -7.81 -6.00 13.93
CA HIS A 136 -8.95 -6.88 13.68
C HIS A 136 -8.51 -8.33 13.43
N GLN A 137 -7.52 -8.55 12.57
CA GLN A 137 -7.05 -9.90 12.26
C GLN A 137 -6.31 -10.57 13.42
N ILE A 138 -5.62 -9.80 14.26
CA ILE A 138 -5.03 -10.29 15.52
C ILE A 138 -6.14 -10.73 16.47
N LYS A 139 -7.18 -9.89 16.64
CA LYS A 139 -8.33 -10.20 17.51
C LYS A 139 -9.08 -11.46 17.07
N GLN A 140 -9.16 -11.71 15.77
CA GLN A 140 -9.76 -12.93 15.20
C GLN A 140 -8.84 -14.17 15.29
N GLY A 141 -7.60 -14.02 15.75
CA GLY A 141 -6.62 -15.12 15.82
C GLY A 141 -6.09 -15.57 14.46
N VAL A 142 -6.33 -14.82 13.38
CA VAL A 142 -5.91 -15.16 12.01
C VAL A 142 -4.47 -14.71 11.74
N VAL A 143 -4.03 -13.64 12.41
CA VAL A 143 -2.68 -13.08 12.30
C VAL A 143 -2.02 -13.05 13.67
N ARG A 144 -0.72 -13.35 13.73
CA ARG A 144 0.04 -13.30 14.98
C ARG A 144 0.21 -11.86 15.48
N PRO A 145 0.21 -11.62 16.80
CA PRO A 145 0.45 -10.28 17.36
C PRO A 145 1.77 -9.63 16.94
N THR A 146 2.77 -10.44 16.55
CA THR A 146 4.08 -9.99 16.09
C THR A 146 4.12 -9.62 14.60
N SER A 147 3.00 -9.76 13.87
CA SER A 147 2.93 -9.40 12.45
C SER A 147 3.04 -7.89 12.27
N THR A 148 3.69 -7.47 11.19
CA THR A 148 3.84 -6.06 10.82
C THR A 148 2.73 -5.56 9.90
N GLY A 149 1.87 -6.45 9.39
CA GLY A 149 0.82 -6.10 8.44
C GLY A 149 -0.31 -7.13 8.37
N GLY A 150 -1.44 -6.70 7.79
CA GLY A 150 -2.59 -7.56 7.55
C GLY A 150 -2.39 -8.48 6.34
N LEU A 151 -3.28 -9.45 6.17
CA LEU A 151 -3.24 -10.43 5.08
C LEU A 151 -3.95 -9.93 3.83
N TYR A 152 -3.29 -10.13 2.69
CA TYR A 152 -3.78 -9.77 1.36
C TYR A 152 -3.64 -10.96 0.41
N ARG A 153 -4.62 -11.12 -0.48
CA ARG A 153 -4.60 -12.09 -1.56
C ARG A 153 -4.12 -11.43 -2.84
N ARG A 154 -3.19 -12.08 -3.53
CA ARG A 154 -2.77 -11.72 -4.89
C ARG A 154 -3.76 -12.34 -5.89
N VAL A 155 -4.25 -11.55 -6.83
CA VAL A 155 -5.19 -11.97 -7.88
C VAL A 155 -4.54 -11.70 -9.23
N PHE A 156 -4.29 -12.76 -10.00
CA PHE A 156 -3.62 -12.70 -11.28
C PHE A 156 -4.64 -12.79 -12.41
N PHE A 157 -4.55 -11.87 -13.37
CA PHE A 157 -5.36 -11.86 -14.60
C PHE A 157 -4.60 -12.39 -15.80
N LYS A 158 -3.25 -12.40 -15.72
CA LYS A 158 -2.37 -12.83 -16.81
C LYS A 158 -1.26 -13.72 -16.29
N ASN A 159 -0.82 -14.64 -17.14
CA ASN A 159 0.37 -15.46 -16.93
C ASN A 159 1.63 -14.71 -17.40
N PHE A 160 2.02 -13.67 -16.68
CA PHE A 160 3.21 -12.86 -17.01
C PHE A 160 4.46 -13.26 -16.22
N LEU A 161 4.33 -14.20 -15.27
CA LEU A 161 5.42 -14.73 -14.48
C LEU A 161 6.09 -15.91 -15.21
N PRO A 162 7.38 -16.19 -14.97
CA PRO A 162 8.06 -17.32 -15.58
C PRO A 162 7.32 -18.65 -15.30
N PRO A 163 7.28 -19.61 -16.26
CA PRO A 163 6.57 -20.88 -16.09
C PRO A 163 7.01 -21.70 -14.87
N ALA A 164 8.26 -21.56 -14.42
CA ALA A 164 8.79 -22.23 -13.24
C ALA A 164 8.30 -21.63 -11.90
N THR A 165 7.51 -20.54 -11.95
CA THR A 165 7.00 -19.86 -10.76
C THR A 165 5.93 -20.73 -10.09
N ASN A 166 6.08 -20.97 -8.78
CA ASN A 166 5.09 -21.72 -8.00
C ASN A 166 3.83 -20.87 -7.76
N MET A 167 2.89 -20.89 -8.69
CA MET A 167 1.64 -20.12 -8.61
C MET A 167 0.80 -20.47 -7.37
N LYS A 168 0.78 -21.75 -6.95
CA LYS A 168 0.05 -22.18 -5.74
C LYS A 168 0.58 -21.49 -4.48
N HIS A 169 1.89 -21.26 -4.40
CA HIS A 169 2.48 -20.49 -3.31
C HIS A 169 2.08 -19.01 -3.36
N LEU A 170 1.97 -18.43 -4.57
CA LEU A 170 1.56 -17.04 -4.74
C LEU A 170 0.06 -16.81 -4.46
N GLU A 171 -0.77 -17.84 -4.55
CA GLU A 171 -2.19 -17.79 -4.15
C GLU A 171 -2.38 -17.70 -2.64
N LEU A 172 -1.37 -18.09 -1.84
CA LEU A 172 -1.43 -17.96 -0.39
C LEU A 172 -1.47 -16.48 0.02
N PRO A 173 -2.30 -16.12 1.02
CA PRO A 173 -2.30 -14.78 1.59
C PRO A 173 -0.91 -14.36 2.05
N LYS A 174 -0.57 -13.10 1.76
CA LYS A 174 0.70 -12.48 2.12
C LYS A 174 0.48 -11.26 2.98
N THR A 175 1.37 -11.06 3.94
CA THR A 175 1.35 -9.88 4.80
C THR A 175 1.74 -8.63 4.02
N PHE A 176 0.99 -7.56 4.22
CA PHE A 176 1.32 -6.22 3.74
C PHE A 176 0.89 -5.19 4.77
N ASN A 177 1.74 -4.21 5.00
CA ASN A 177 1.58 -3.18 6.04
C ASN A 177 1.02 -1.86 5.48
N GLY A 178 0.59 -1.85 4.22
CA GLY A 178 0.01 -0.66 3.59
C GLY A 178 -1.50 -0.52 3.71
N SER A 179 -1.99 0.60 3.19
CA SER A 179 -3.38 1.04 3.28
C SER A 179 -4.33 0.07 2.56
N PRO A 180 -5.25 -0.59 3.29
CA PRO A 180 -6.19 -1.51 2.66
C PRO A 180 -7.10 -0.82 1.64
N ILE A 181 -7.53 0.40 1.94
CA ILE A 181 -8.40 1.18 1.05
C ILE A 181 -7.70 1.54 -0.26
N ALA A 182 -6.40 1.87 -0.22
CA ALA A 182 -5.62 2.13 -1.41
C ALA A 182 -5.55 0.88 -2.32
N THR A 183 -5.46 -0.32 -1.73
CA THR A 183 -5.46 -1.58 -2.48
C THR A 183 -6.83 -1.95 -3.04
N ILE A 184 -7.94 -1.65 -2.33
CA ILE A 184 -9.31 -1.91 -2.80
C ILE A 184 -9.66 -1.03 -3.99
N ARG A 185 -9.29 0.25 -3.95
CA ARG A 185 -9.64 1.25 -4.97
C ARG A 185 -9.16 0.89 -6.38
N ARG A 186 -7.98 0.27 -6.48
CA ARG A 186 -7.34 0.00 -7.77
C ARG A 186 -8.17 -0.97 -8.65
N PRO A 187 -8.56 -2.17 -8.18
CA PRO A 187 -9.47 -3.03 -8.93
C PRO A 187 -10.88 -2.45 -9.11
N SER A 188 -11.38 -1.59 -8.22
CA SER A 188 -12.67 -0.91 -8.44
C SER A 188 -12.67 -0.02 -9.69
N ARG A 189 -11.52 0.53 -10.10
CA ARG A 189 -11.39 1.23 -11.39
C ARG A 189 -11.51 0.29 -12.59
N LEU A 190 -11.03 -0.95 -12.46
CA LEU A 190 -11.19 -1.97 -13.51
C LEU A 190 -12.67 -2.35 -13.65
N TRP A 191 -13.35 -2.60 -12.53
CA TRP A 191 -14.76 -3.01 -12.55
C TRP A 191 -15.69 -1.89 -13.05
N GLY A 192 -15.37 -0.62 -12.79
CA GLY A 192 -16.09 0.51 -13.39
C GLY A 192 -15.96 0.59 -14.92
N VAL A 193 -14.87 0.06 -15.49
CA VAL A 193 -14.66 -0.03 -16.95
C VAL A 193 -15.39 -1.24 -17.54
N PHE A 194 -15.46 -2.37 -16.83
CA PHE A 194 -16.21 -3.55 -17.30
C PHE A 194 -17.74 -3.44 -17.19
N VAL A 195 -18.27 -2.55 -16.34
CA VAL A 195 -19.72 -2.27 -16.27
C VAL A 195 -20.14 -1.23 -17.31
N ALA A 196 -19.18 -0.54 -17.95
CA ALA A 196 -19.40 0.46 -18.97
C ALA A 196 -19.09 -0.07 -20.37
N GLU A 197 -19.80 -1.11 -20.83
CA GLU A 197 -19.93 -1.45 -22.25
C GLU A 197 -21.43 -1.69 -22.58
N PRO A 198 -21.85 -1.41 -23.83
CA PRO A 198 -22.97 -0.52 -24.09
C PRO A 198 -24.25 -1.27 -24.44
N GLY A 199 -25.35 -0.94 -23.74
CA GLY A 199 -26.62 -1.62 -23.95
C GLY A 199 -27.81 -0.82 -23.48
N LEU A 200 -27.96 0.42 -23.95
CA LEU A 200 -29.25 1.11 -24.06
C LEU A 200 -29.15 2.12 -25.20
N LYS A 201 -29.58 1.68 -26.39
CA LYS A 201 -30.19 2.56 -27.37
C LYS A 201 -31.64 2.77 -26.98
#